data_AF-A0AAD7ICP8-F1
#
_entry.id   AF-A0AAD7ICP8-F1
#
_cell.length_a   1.000
_cell.length_b   1.000
_cell.length_c   1.000
_cell.angle_alpha   90.00
_cell.angle_beta   90.00
_cell.angle_gamma   90.00
#
_symmetry.space_group_name_H-M   'P 1'
#
loop_
_entity.id
_entity.type
_entity.pdbx_description
1 polymer ?
#
loop_
_entity_poly.entity_id
_entity_poly.type
_entity_poly.pdbx_seq_one_letter_code
_entity_poly.pdbx_strand_id
1 'polypeptide(L)'
;MPCSLGGNFRDFLVAQGLIRRGQDIYTPNPPEKMPEWICAWIMHSCDNIRIDGTQRPATEIRLSFTNAQKMRAAASWNFAQVNDQGNVQWQKNEATKKWGGNPSVSPLVAHYMASLKRRKIQSGETASSARAITPAMLETLYDFNHENGRSTMKPYGSAEPKRWSGARARRLCWTAYLIAFTCLLRVDEVLKIQAHEIRLDPDSDALIVTLPFRKTQQYGGRFLEMVRPNHAHAALQR
;
A
#
# COMPACT_ATOMS: atom_id res chain seq x y z
N MET A 1 0.80 -17.50 11.90
CA MET A 1 1.01 -18.76 11.16
C MET A 1 1.40 -18.46 9.72
N PRO A 2 2.69 -18.56 9.33
CA PRO A 2 3.16 -18.35 7.95
C PRO A 2 3.50 -19.65 7.18
N CYS A 3 3.05 -20.82 7.64
CA CYS A 3 3.48 -22.12 7.09
C CYS A 3 2.93 -22.51 5.71
N SER A 4 1.89 -21.85 5.17
CA SER A 4 1.29 -22.28 3.89
C SER A 4 2.06 -21.79 2.65
N LEU A 5 2.68 -20.61 2.71
CA LEU A 5 3.39 -20.02 1.56
C LEU A 5 4.78 -20.62 1.33
N GLY A 6 5.44 -21.10 2.38
CA GLY A 6 6.72 -21.81 2.27
C GLY A 6 6.59 -23.17 1.58
N GLY A 7 5.52 -23.92 1.88
CA GLY A 7 5.17 -25.15 1.18
C GLY A 7 4.96 -24.93 -0.32
N ASN A 8 4.23 -23.86 -0.68
CA ASN A 8 3.99 -23.50 -2.08
C ASN A 8 5.28 -23.22 -2.87
N PHE A 9 6.35 -22.72 -2.25
CA PHE A 9 7.63 -22.52 -2.95
C PHE A 9 8.31 -23.85 -3.25
N ARG A 10 8.39 -24.75 -2.27
CA ARG A 10 8.99 -26.08 -2.47
C ARG A 10 8.21 -26.89 -3.50
N ASP A 11 6.89 -26.86 -3.42
CA ASP A 11 6.01 -27.56 -4.36
C ASP A 11 6.18 -27.01 -5.79
N PHE A 12 6.33 -25.69 -5.93
CA PHE A 12 6.67 -25.07 -7.22
C PHE A 12 8.01 -25.59 -7.77
N LEU A 13 9.06 -25.65 -6.94
CA LEU A 13 10.37 -26.14 -7.40
C LEU A 13 10.34 -27.62 -7.80
N VAL A 14 9.58 -28.45 -7.08
CA VAL A 14 9.36 -29.87 -7.44
C VAL A 14 8.60 -29.96 -8.76
N ALA A 15 7.55 -29.16 -8.95
CA ALA A 15 6.76 -29.14 -10.18
C ALA A 15 7.57 -28.70 -11.41
N GLN A 16 8.55 -27.81 -11.22
CA GLN A 16 9.48 -27.39 -12.28
C GLN A 16 10.67 -28.36 -12.47
N GLY A 17 10.76 -29.44 -11.69
CA GLY A 17 11.87 -30.40 -11.76
C GLY A 17 13.22 -29.86 -11.28
N LEU A 18 13.23 -28.73 -10.55
CA LEU A 18 14.46 -28.09 -10.07
C LEU A 18 15.03 -28.76 -8.82
N ILE A 19 14.17 -29.43 -8.05
CA ILE A 19 14.54 -30.20 -6.84
C ILE A 19 13.81 -31.54 -6.81
N ARG A 20 14.37 -32.51 -6.10
CA ARG A 20 13.70 -33.80 -5.88
C ARG A 20 12.59 -33.67 -4.84
N ARG A 21 11.53 -34.46 -4.98
CA ARG A 21 10.45 -34.53 -3.98
C ARG A 21 11.04 -34.97 -2.64
N GLY A 22 10.88 -34.15 -1.60
CA GLY A 22 11.44 -34.40 -0.27
C GLY A 22 12.75 -33.68 0.04
N GLN A 23 13.43 -33.11 -0.97
CA GLN A 23 14.64 -32.34 -0.76
C GLN A 23 14.35 -31.05 0.00
N ASP A 24 15.14 -30.77 1.04
CA ASP A 24 15.07 -29.49 1.74
C ASP A 24 15.89 -28.43 0.99
N ILE A 25 15.29 -27.27 0.82
CA ILE A 25 15.85 -26.11 0.12
C ILE A 25 16.32 -25.04 1.09
N TYR A 26 15.83 -25.09 2.33
CA TYR A 26 16.27 -24.21 3.39
C TYR A 26 17.45 -24.88 4.05
N THR A 27 18.65 -24.63 3.51
CA THR A 27 19.89 -25.18 4.04
C THR A 27 20.91 -24.06 4.23
N PRO A 28 21.90 -24.25 5.14
CA PRO A 28 22.96 -23.25 5.37
C PRO A 28 23.78 -22.88 4.13
N ASN A 29 23.72 -23.71 3.09
CA ASN A 29 24.38 -23.49 1.81
C ASN A 29 23.37 -23.64 0.66
N PRO A 30 22.51 -22.62 0.44
CA PRO A 30 21.56 -22.66 -0.65
C PRO A 30 22.28 -22.67 -2.01
N PRO A 31 21.69 -23.26 -3.05
CA PRO A 31 22.18 -23.15 -4.42
C PRO A 31 22.40 -21.69 -4.85
N GLU A 32 23.44 -21.46 -5.66
CA GLU A 32 23.74 -20.15 -6.25
C GLU A 32 22.53 -19.52 -6.94
N LYS A 33 21.74 -20.36 -7.63
CA LYS A 33 20.56 -19.96 -8.40
C LYS A 33 19.30 -19.68 -7.57
N MET A 34 19.41 -19.68 -6.23
CA MET A 34 18.26 -19.51 -5.35
C MET A 34 17.51 -18.18 -5.54
N PRO A 35 18.19 -17.02 -5.74
CA PRO A 35 17.53 -15.78 -6.12
C PRO A 35 16.68 -15.89 -7.40
N GLU A 36 17.19 -16.56 -8.43
CA GLU A 36 16.51 -16.78 -9.70
C GLU A 36 15.26 -17.64 -9.51
N TRP A 37 15.34 -18.66 -8.66
CA TRP A 37 14.22 -19.52 -8.32
C TRP A 37 13.11 -18.78 -7.58
N ILE A 38 13.48 -17.88 -6.65
CA ILE A 38 12.51 -17.00 -5.97
C ILE A 38 11.83 -16.07 -6.98
N CYS A 39 12.59 -15.47 -7.90
CA CYS A 39 12.04 -14.65 -8.98
C CYS A 39 11.10 -15.46 -9.87
N ALA A 40 11.48 -16.68 -10.28
CA ALA A 40 10.66 -17.56 -11.10
C ALA A 40 9.35 -17.98 -10.42
N TRP A 41 9.39 -18.22 -9.10
CA TRP A 41 8.20 -18.55 -8.31
C TRP A 41 7.21 -17.38 -8.25
N ILE A 42 7.72 -16.18 -7.95
CA ILE A 42 6.92 -14.94 -7.96
C ILE A 42 6.39 -14.67 -9.37
N MET A 43 7.22 -14.85 -10.39
CA MET A 43 6.85 -14.67 -11.79
C MET A 43 5.71 -15.60 -12.19
N HIS A 44 5.83 -16.88 -11.86
CA HIS A 44 4.82 -17.89 -12.14
C HIS A 44 3.47 -17.58 -11.52
N SER A 45 3.45 -16.95 -10.34
CA SER A 45 2.20 -16.72 -9.60
C SER A 45 1.60 -15.34 -9.85
N CYS A 46 2.44 -14.33 -10.11
CA CYS A 46 2.04 -12.93 -10.09
C CYS A 46 2.26 -12.20 -11.41
N ASP A 47 3.19 -12.58 -12.28
CA ASP A 47 3.55 -11.77 -13.45
C ASP A 47 2.66 -12.05 -14.66
N ASN A 48 2.68 -11.13 -15.62
CA ASN A 48 2.00 -11.27 -16.90
C ASN A 48 2.86 -12.07 -17.91
N ILE A 49 4.12 -12.29 -17.56
CA ILE A 49 5.09 -13.02 -18.38
C ILE A 49 5.29 -14.40 -17.75
N ARG A 50 5.22 -15.45 -18.57
CA ARG A 50 5.54 -16.82 -18.16
C ARG A 50 7.06 -17.01 -18.08
N ILE A 51 7.47 -18.11 -17.46
CA ILE A 51 8.91 -18.46 -17.32
C ILE A 51 9.57 -18.64 -18.70
N ASP A 52 8.79 -19.05 -19.71
CA ASP A 52 9.22 -19.17 -21.11
C ASP A 52 9.29 -17.83 -21.86
N GLY A 53 8.98 -16.71 -21.20
CA GLY A 53 8.96 -15.37 -21.79
C GLY A 53 7.67 -15.02 -22.53
N THR A 54 6.70 -15.93 -22.64
CA THR A 54 5.43 -15.66 -23.32
C THR A 54 4.50 -14.81 -22.47
N GLN A 55 3.67 -14.00 -23.13
CA GLN A 55 2.64 -13.19 -22.46
C GLN A 55 1.45 -14.06 -22.07
N ARG A 56 0.97 -13.90 -20.83
CA ARG A 56 -0.26 -14.54 -20.37
C ARG A 56 -1.49 -13.83 -20.92
N PRO A 57 -2.55 -14.57 -21.29
CA PRO A 57 -3.81 -13.98 -21.73
C PRO A 57 -4.45 -13.18 -20.58
N ALA A 58 -5.12 -12.07 -20.93
CA ALA A 58 -5.74 -11.16 -19.95
C ALA A 58 -6.88 -11.79 -19.13
N THR A 59 -7.43 -12.92 -19.60
CA THR A 59 -8.50 -13.68 -18.96
C THR A 59 -8.02 -14.54 -17.78
N GLU A 60 -6.72 -14.82 -17.69
CA GLU A 60 -6.15 -15.63 -16.62
C GLU A 60 -6.06 -14.81 -15.32
N ILE A 61 -6.58 -15.35 -14.21
CA ILE A 61 -6.53 -14.69 -12.89
C ILE A 61 -5.08 -14.65 -12.40
N ARG A 62 -4.63 -13.47 -11.97
CA ARG A 62 -3.26 -13.24 -11.49
C ARG A 62 -3.26 -12.73 -10.08
N LEU A 63 -2.28 -13.18 -9.30
CA LEU A 63 -2.08 -12.64 -7.97
C LEU A 63 -1.57 -11.19 -8.04
N SER A 64 -1.95 -10.40 -7.04
CA SER A 64 -1.60 -8.98 -6.91
C SER A 64 -0.13 -8.79 -6.51
N PHE A 65 0.38 -7.58 -6.66
CA PHE A 65 1.69 -7.20 -6.12
C PHE A 65 1.78 -7.44 -4.61
N THR A 66 0.68 -7.25 -3.86
CA THR A 66 0.64 -7.57 -2.43
C THR A 66 0.90 -9.05 -2.16
N ASN A 67 0.40 -9.94 -3.02
CA ASN A 67 0.70 -11.37 -2.90
C ASN A 67 2.17 -11.66 -3.21
N ALA A 68 2.76 -11.01 -4.23
CA ALA A 68 4.20 -11.09 -4.49
C ALA A 68 5.03 -10.64 -3.27
N GLN A 69 4.63 -9.58 -2.58
CA GLN A 69 5.28 -9.14 -1.33
C GLN A 69 5.19 -10.20 -0.23
N LYS A 70 4.03 -10.84 -0.07
CA LYS A 70 3.83 -11.93 0.90
C LYS A 70 4.71 -13.14 0.56
N MET A 71 4.79 -13.52 -0.71
CA MET A 71 5.66 -14.61 -1.19
C MET A 71 7.13 -14.32 -0.88
N ARG A 72 7.61 -13.12 -1.23
CA ARG A 72 8.98 -12.69 -0.91
C ARG A 72 9.24 -12.69 0.60
N ALA A 73 8.31 -12.18 1.40
CA ALA A 73 8.43 -12.16 2.86
C ALA A 73 8.47 -13.58 3.45
N ALA A 74 7.67 -14.51 2.92
CA ALA A 74 7.70 -15.92 3.32
C ALA A 74 9.04 -16.58 2.99
N ALA A 75 9.59 -16.33 1.79
CA ALA A 75 10.93 -16.80 1.43
C ALA A 75 11.99 -16.20 2.38
N SER A 76 11.97 -14.88 2.59
CA SER A 76 12.88 -14.21 3.53
C SER A 76 12.83 -14.81 4.92
N TRP A 77 11.64 -15.06 5.46
CA TRP A 77 11.47 -15.62 6.80
C TRP A 77 11.99 -17.06 6.90
N ASN A 78 11.69 -17.92 5.92
CA ASN A 78 12.19 -19.30 5.92
C ASN A 78 13.72 -19.35 5.83
N PHE A 79 14.34 -18.53 4.98
CA PHE A 79 15.80 -18.46 4.89
C PHE A 79 16.44 -17.82 6.13
N ALA A 80 15.76 -16.89 6.78
CA ALA A 80 16.24 -16.30 8.03
C ALA A 80 16.19 -17.31 9.20
N GLN A 81 15.16 -18.16 9.27
CA GLN A 81 14.98 -19.18 10.30
C GLN A 81 16.03 -20.29 10.23
N VAL A 82 16.41 -20.75 9.04
CA VAL A 82 17.25 -21.95 8.90
C VAL A 82 18.74 -21.64 8.91
N ASN A 83 19.13 -20.42 8.55
CA ASN A 83 20.55 -20.12 8.33
C ASN A 83 21.19 -19.25 9.40
N ASP A 84 20.45 -18.76 10.41
CA ASP A 84 20.89 -17.65 11.29
C ASP A 84 21.46 -16.43 10.51
N GLN A 85 21.17 -16.36 9.21
CA GLN A 85 21.70 -15.38 8.26
C GLN A 85 20.79 -14.15 8.17
N GLY A 86 19.77 -14.05 9.02
CA GLY A 86 18.91 -12.89 9.22
C GLY A 86 18.61 -12.10 7.95
N ASN A 87 18.98 -10.81 7.96
CA ASN A 87 18.84 -9.88 6.85
C ASN A 87 20.17 -9.66 6.10
N VAL A 88 21.13 -10.57 6.24
CA VAL A 88 22.46 -10.47 5.62
C VAL A 88 22.30 -10.54 4.10
N GLN A 89 22.99 -9.62 3.41
CA GLN A 89 22.97 -9.55 1.97
C GLN A 89 23.47 -10.86 1.34
N TRP A 90 22.78 -11.33 0.30
CA TRP A 90 23.20 -12.49 -0.48
C TRP A 90 24.51 -12.20 -1.21
N GLN A 91 25.58 -12.89 -0.83
CA GLN A 91 26.91 -12.68 -1.38
C GLN A 91 27.73 -13.98 -1.36
N LYS A 92 28.65 -14.09 -2.33
CA LYS A 92 29.61 -15.19 -2.37
C LYS A 92 30.76 -14.87 -1.44
N ASN A 93 30.98 -15.74 -0.46
CA ASN A 93 32.12 -15.61 0.44
C ASN A 93 33.40 -16.04 -0.32
N GLU A 94 34.38 -15.13 -0.41
CA GLU A 94 35.60 -15.36 -1.20
C GLU A 94 36.48 -16.48 -0.66
N ALA A 95 36.49 -16.67 0.67
CA ALA A 95 37.31 -17.66 1.37
C ALA A 95 36.72 -19.07 1.28
N THR A 96 35.41 -19.21 1.44
CA THR A 96 34.74 -20.53 1.39
C THR A 96 34.23 -20.89 0.00
N LYS A 97 34.21 -19.94 -0.94
CA LYS A 97 33.56 -20.01 -2.26
C LYS A 97 32.07 -20.37 -2.22
N LYS A 98 31.47 -20.38 -1.03
CA LYS A 98 30.04 -20.67 -0.80
C LYS A 98 29.23 -19.38 -0.82
N TRP A 99 27.97 -19.51 -1.20
CA TRP A 99 27.02 -18.41 -1.11
C TRP A 99 26.43 -18.36 0.29
N GLY A 100 26.34 -17.16 0.85
CA GLY A 100 25.76 -16.92 2.17
C GLY A 100 24.86 -15.69 2.17
N GLY A 101 24.01 -15.61 3.20
CA GLY A 101 23.03 -14.55 3.37
C GLY A 101 21.62 -14.99 2.95
N ASN A 102 20.70 -14.03 2.92
CA ASN A 102 19.32 -14.30 2.55
C ASN A 102 19.09 -14.08 1.05
N PRO A 103 18.82 -15.13 0.24
CA PRO A 103 18.65 -15.00 -1.21
C PRO A 103 17.46 -14.11 -1.59
N SER A 104 16.45 -13.97 -0.72
CA SER A 104 15.31 -13.06 -0.93
C SER A 104 15.66 -11.57 -0.81
N VAL A 105 16.80 -11.27 -0.18
CA VAL A 105 17.36 -9.91 -0.01
C VAL A 105 18.39 -9.59 -1.10
N SER A 106 18.66 -10.54 -2.02
CA SER A 106 19.58 -10.30 -3.13
C SER A 106 19.17 -9.10 -4.01
N PRO A 107 20.15 -8.42 -4.64
CA PRO A 107 19.88 -7.36 -5.60
C PRO A 107 18.96 -7.83 -6.73
N LEU A 108 19.13 -9.07 -7.20
CA LEU A 108 18.31 -9.65 -8.27
C LEU A 108 16.82 -9.66 -7.90
N VAL A 109 16.46 -10.18 -6.72
CA VAL A 109 15.07 -10.22 -6.26
C VAL A 109 14.53 -8.81 -6.02
N ALA A 110 15.35 -7.90 -5.49
CA ALA A 110 14.95 -6.51 -5.28
C ALA A 110 14.64 -5.78 -6.60
N HIS A 111 15.50 -5.91 -7.61
CA HIS A 111 15.29 -5.34 -8.95
C HIS A 111 14.06 -5.94 -9.63
N TYR A 112 13.88 -7.27 -9.50
CA TYR A 112 12.70 -7.95 -10.05
C TYR A 112 11.42 -7.41 -9.40
N MET A 113 11.35 -7.31 -8.07
CA MET A 113 10.18 -6.77 -7.37
C MET A 113 9.88 -5.31 -7.73
N ALA A 114 10.90 -4.47 -7.89
CA ALA A 114 10.71 -3.09 -8.32
C ALA A 114 10.12 -3.02 -9.74
N SER A 115 10.60 -3.89 -10.63
CA SER A 115 10.11 -3.99 -12.02
C SER A 115 8.69 -4.55 -12.08
N LEU A 116 8.40 -5.60 -11.30
CA LEU A 116 7.07 -6.19 -11.17
C LEU A 116 6.06 -5.15 -10.67
N LYS A 117 6.43 -4.35 -9.66
CA LYS A 117 5.58 -3.26 -9.15
C LYS A 117 5.18 -2.29 -10.26
N ARG A 118 6.14 -1.86 -11.10
CA ARG A 118 5.87 -0.96 -12.22
C ARG A 118 4.94 -1.59 -13.25
N ARG A 119 5.18 -2.85 -13.63
CA ARG A 119 4.31 -3.59 -14.56
C ARG A 119 2.89 -3.73 -14.02
N LYS A 120 2.74 -4.03 -12.73
CA LYS A 120 1.43 -4.15 -12.08
C LYS A 120 0.65 -2.83 -12.07
N ILE A 121 1.32 -1.73 -11.73
CA ILE A 121 0.74 -0.39 -11.81
C ILE A 121 0.33 -0.06 -13.25
N GLN A 122 1.17 -0.37 -14.24
CA GLN A 122 0.85 -0.17 -15.65
C GLN A 122 -0.35 -1.00 -16.11
N SER A 123 -0.54 -2.21 -15.56
CA SER A 123 -1.72 -3.05 -15.82
C SER A 123 -2.98 -2.62 -15.06
N GLY A 124 -2.96 -1.46 -14.38
CA GLY A 124 -4.11 -0.93 -13.66
C GLY A 124 -4.26 -1.43 -12.23
N GLU A 125 -3.29 -2.18 -11.69
CA GLU A 125 -3.32 -2.53 -10.27
C GLU A 125 -3.11 -1.26 -9.45
N THR A 126 -4.13 -0.89 -8.67
CA THR A 126 -4.09 0.33 -7.86
C THR A 126 -2.95 0.23 -6.86
N ALA A 127 -2.01 1.18 -6.89
CA ALA A 127 -0.91 1.20 -5.94
C ALA A 127 -1.49 1.16 -4.50
N SER A 128 -0.96 0.31 -3.63
CA SER A 128 -1.50 0.15 -2.26
C SER A 128 -1.46 1.45 -1.42
N SER A 129 -0.59 2.40 -1.77
CA SER A 129 -0.52 3.75 -1.18
C SER A 129 -1.50 4.75 -1.80
N ALA A 130 -2.21 4.36 -2.86
CA ALA A 130 -3.14 5.16 -3.62
C ALA A 130 -4.55 4.54 -3.60
N ARG A 131 -4.98 4.00 -2.44
CA ARG A 131 -6.41 3.98 -2.14
C ARG A 131 -6.86 5.44 -2.05
N ALA A 132 -7.11 6.05 -3.21
CA ALA A 132 -7.64 7.38 -3.31
C ALA A 132 -8.99 7.37 -2.59
N ILE A 133 -9.15 8.30 -1.65
CA ILE A 133 -10.47 8.62 -1.12
C ILE A 133 -11.32 9.00 -2.33
N THR A 134 -12.40 8.26 -2.58
CA THR A 134 -13.31 8.56 -3.70
C THR A 134 -14.46 9.45 -3.23
N PRO A 135 -15.10 10.22 -4.12
CA PRO A 135 -16.32 10.96 -3.77
C PRO A 135 -17.40 10.07 -3.13
N ALA A 136 -17.62 8.87 -3.69
CA ALA A 136 -18.60 7.92 -3.16
C ALA A 136 -18.27 7.45 -1.73
N MET A 137 -16.98 7.31 -1.38
CA MET A 137 -16.57 7.00 -0.01
C MET A 137 -16.83 8.16 0.95
N LEU A 138 -16.67 9.40 0.50
CA LEU A 138 -16.96 10.60 1.31
C LEU A 138 -18.47 10.78 1.55
N GLU A 139 -19.28 10.49 0.53
CA GLU A 139 -20.75 10.49 0.61
C GLU A 139 -21.24 9.41 1.58
N THR A 140 -20.77 8.17 1.42
CA THR A 140 -21.10 7.07 2.36
C THR A 140 -20.72 7.43 3.80
N LEU A 141 -19.58 8.10 4.00
CA LEU A 141 -19.14 8.55 5.33
C LEU A 141 -19.99 9.71 5.86
N TYR A 142 -20.47 10.60 4.98
CA TYR A 142 -21.38 11.68 5.33
C TYR A 142 -22.73 11.10 5.80
N ASP A 143 -23.33 10.21 5.04
CA ASP A 143 -24.61 9.57 5.36
C ASP A 143 -24.53 8.79 6.67
N PHE A 144 -23.46 8.01 6.85
CA PHE A 144 -23.21 7.24 8.07
C PHE A 144 -23.14 8.12 9.33
N ASN A 145 -22.65 9.35 9.20
CA ASN A 145 -22.53 10.30 10.31
C ASN A 145 -23.83 11.07 10.58
N HIS A 146 -24.68 11.25 9.57
CA HIS A 146 -25.96 11.97 9.67
C HIS A 146 -27.16 11.05 9.93
N GLU A 147 -26.97 9.73 9.92
CA GLU A 147 -28.00 8.76 10.30
C GLU A 147 -28.51 8.98 11.75
N ASN A 148 -29.81 8.83 11.94
CA ASN A 148 -30.52 9.13 13.19
C ASN A 148 -29.88 8.44 14.42
N GLY A 149 -29.67 9.21 15.49
CA GLY A 149 -29.08 8.73 16.75
C GLY A 149 -27.55 8.65 16.77
N ARG A 150 -26.85 8.96 15.66
CA ARG A 150 -25.37 8.97 15.60
C ARG A 150 -24.73 10.35 15.63
N SER A 151 -25.54 11.41 15.49
CA SER A 151 -25.13 12.81 15.55
C SER A 151 -25.00 13.36 16.97
N THR A 152 -25.60 12.68 17.96
CA THR A 152 -25.60 13.13 19.35
C THR A 152 -24.22 12.96 19.97
N MET A 153 -23.66 14.04 20.51
CA MET A 153 -22.41 14.00 21.26
C MET A 153 -22.62 13.15 22.52
N LYS A 154 -21.82 12.09 22.65
CA LYS A 154 -21.75 11.30 23.88
C LYS A 154 -20.55 11.77 24.73
N PRO A 155 -20.66 11.78 26.07
CA PRO A 155 -19.53 12.10 26.96
C PRO A 155 -18.35 11.15 26.73
N TYR A 156 -17.14 11.69 26.86
CA TYR A 156 -15.90 10.92 26.77
C TYR A 156 -15.91 9.79 27.81
N GLY A 157 -15.70 8.54 27.38
CA GLY A 157 -15.74 7.35 28.25
C GLY A 157 -17.00 6.49 28.18
N SER A 158 -18.05 6.90 27.47
CA SER A 158 -19.28 6.11 27.27
C SER A 158 -19.28 5.23 26.00
N ALA A 159 -18.11 5.03 25.41
CA ALA A 159 -17.97 4.29 24.16
C ALA A 159 -18.02 2.78 24.41
N GLU A 160 -19.04 2.11 23.87
CA GLU A 160 -19.00 0.67 23.71
C GLU A 160 -17.75 0.26 22.91
N PRO A 161 -17.02 -0.81 23.29
CA PRO A 161 -15.77 -1.22 22.65
C PRO A 161 -15.88 -1.44 21.13
N LYS A 162 -17.08 -1.75 20.63
CA LYS A 162 -17.36 -1.98 19.19
C LYS A 162 -17.63 -0.70 18.39
N ARG A 163 -17.87 0.45 19.03
CA ARG A 163 -18.11 1.73 18.34
C ARG A 163 -16.85 2.57 18.39
N TRP A 164 -15.99 2.37 17.38
CA TRP A 164 -14.75 3.12 17.19
C TRP A 164 -15.06 4.61 17.03
N SER A 165 -14.86 5.35 18.14
CA SER A 165 -14.94 6.81 18.27
C SER A 165 -16.35 7.44 18.30
N GLY A 166 -16.55 8.38 19.24
CA GLY A 166 -17.79 9.15 19.37
C GLY A 166 -18.06 10.09 18.19
N ALA A 167 -19.26 10.70 18.16
CA ALA A 167 -19.70 11.58 17.06
C ALA A 167 -18.70 12.70 16.71
N ARG A 168 -18.00 13.25 17.71
CA ARG A 168 -17.00 14.31 17.52
C ARG A 168 -15.79 13.84 16.70
N ALA A 169 -15.20 12.72 17.07
CA ALA A 169 -14.03 12.17 16.38
C ALA A 169 -14.38 11.76 14.94
N ARG A 170 -15.57 11.17 14.74
CA ARG A 170 -16.05 10.82 13.39
C ARG A 170 -16.21 12.04 12.48
N ARG A 171 -16.78 13.14 13.00
CA ARG A 171 -16.88 14.41 12.26
C ARG A 171 -15.51 15.00 11.94
N LEU A 172 -14.58 14.99 12.90
CA LEU A 172 -13.20 15.45 12.67
C LEU A 172 -12.50 14.62 11.59
N CYS A 173 -12.64 13.28 11.61
CA CYS A 173 -12.09 12.43 10.57
C CYS A 173 -12.73 12.71 9.20
N TRP A 174 -14.05 12.91 9.14
CA TRP A 174 -14.73 13.27 7.90
C TRP A 174 -14.21 14.61 7.34
N THR A 175 -14.10 15.65 8.17
CA THR A 175 -13.52 16.93 7.77
C THR A 175 -12.07 16.79 7.29
N ALA A 176 -11.24 15.99 7.98
CA ALA A 176 -9.86 15.74 7.57
C ALA A 176 -9.78 15.03 6.22
N TYR A 177 -10.67 14.06 5.95
CA TYR A 177 -10.75 13.40 4.65
C TYR A 177 -11.27 14.32 3.55
N LEU A 178 -12.20 15.23 3.87
CA LEU A 178 -12.68 16.24 2.93
C LEU A 178 -11.55 17.19 2.53
N ILE A 179 -10.78 17.70 3.49
CA ILE A 179 -9.60 18.56 3.25
C ILE A 179 -8.52 17.79 2.47
N ALA A 180 -8.27 16.54 2.83
CA ALA A 180 -7.35 15.67 2.09
C ALA A 180 -7.77 15.54 0.62
N PHE A 181 -9.07 15.35 0.37
CA PHE A 181 -9.60 15.17 -0.97
C PHE A 181 -9.60 16.47 -1.79
N THR A 182 -10.08 17.58 -1.23
CA THR A 182 -10.19 18.86 -1.95
C THR A 182 -8.83 19.52 -2.20
N CYS A 183 -7.91 19.45 -1.23
CA CYS A 183 -6.55 19.97 -1.36
C CYS A 183 -5.55 18.92 -1.89
N LEU A 184 -6.05 17.75 -2.30
CA LEU A 184 -5.30 16.57 -2.77
C LEU A 184 -4.22 16.06 -1.79
N LEU A 185 -4.30 16.45 -0.50
CA LEU A 185 -3.27 16.23 0.53
C LEU A 185 -3.19 14.77 0.95
N ARG A 186 -2.00 14.33 1.34
CA ARG A 186 -1.86 13.11 2.12
C ARG A 186 -2.39 13.33 3.53
N VAL A 187 -2.80 12.26 4.21
CA VAL A 187 -3.33 12.37 5.58
C VAL A 187 -2.30 12.95 6.55
N ASP A 188 -1.02 12.61 6.39
CA ASP A 188 0.06 13.18 7.21
C ASP A 188 0.29 14.68 6.96
N GLU A 189 -0.07 15.17 5.78
CA GLU A 189 -0.05 16.59 5.44
C GLU A 189 -1.23 17.32 6.09
N VAL A 190 -2.43 16.74 6.06
CA VAL A 190 -3.62 17.31 6.73
C VAL A 190 -3.42 17.44 8.23
N LEU A 191 -2.78 16.45 8.87
CA LEU A 191 -2.53 16.48 10.32
C LEU A 191 -1.56 17.57 10.76
N LYS A 192 -0.83 18.20 9.84
CA LYS A 192 0.06 19.33 10.13
C LYS A 192 -0.67 20.67 10.11
N ILE A 193 -1.90 20.72 9.61
CA ILE A 193 -2.70 21.95 9.53
C ILE A 193 -3.12 22.35 10.95
N GLN A 194 -2.85 23.60 11.30
CA GLN A 194 -3.18 24.17 12.60
C GLN A 194 -4.49 24.97 12.54
N ALA A 195 -5.14 25.13 13.70
CA ALA A 195 -6.44 25.81 13.79
C ALA A 195 -6.41 27.26 13.25
N HIS A 196 -5.30 27.98 13.40
CA HIS A 196 -5.16 29.36 12.94
C HIS A 196 -5.05 29.51 11.42
N GLU A 197 -4.81 28.39 10.72
CA GLU A 197 -4.70 28.31 9.26
C GLU A 197 -6.07 28.06 8.60
N ILE A 198 -7.07 27.70 9.41
CA ILE A 198 -8.46 27.50 8.98
C ILE A 198 -9.25 28.75 9.38
N ARG A 199 -9.77 29.46 8.39
CA ARG A 199 -10.56 30.68 8.58
C ARG A 199 -11.89 30.53 7.87
N LEU A 200 -12.92 31.10 8.45
CA LEU A 200 -14.20 31.29 7.76
C LEU A 200 -14.13 32.66 7.11
N ASP A 201 -14.41 32.71 5.82
CA ASP A 201 -14.61 33.98 5.14
C ASP A 201 -15.91 34.63 5.69
N PRO A 202 -15.88 35.89 6.13
CA PRO A 202 -17.09 36.59 6.57
C PRO A 202 -18.00 37.01 5.41
N ASP A 203 -17.47 37.18 4.20
CA ASP A 203 -18.21 37.73 3.05
C ASP A 203 -18.73 36.64 2.11
N SER A 204 -18.00 35.53 2.01
CA SER A 204 -18.46 34.30 1.37
C SER A 204 -18.63 33.23 2.44
N ASP A 205 -19.65 32.37 2.34
CA ASP A 205 -19.86 31.25 3.28
C ASP A 205 -18.85 30.11 3.04
N ALA A 206 -17.58 30.48 2.85
CA ALA A 206 -16.49 29.63 2.43
C ALA A 206 -15.50 29.37 3.57
N LEU A 207 -15.00 28.14 3.62
CA LEU A 207 -13.88 27.77 4.47
C LEU A 207 -12.58 28.01 3.73
N ILE A 208 -11.75 28.93 4.25
CA ILE A 208 -10.40 29.20 3.78
C ILE A 208 -9.41 28.34 4.56
N VAL A 209 -8.71 27.45 3.86
CA VAL A 209 -7.64 26.62 4.43
C VAL A 209 -6.29 27.08 3.88
N THR A 210 -5.45 27.65 4.74
CA THR A 210 -4.08 28.05 4.42
C THR A 210 -3.15 26.85 4.59
N LEU A 211 -2.38 26.49 3.55
CA LEU A 211 -1.47 25.36 3.62
C LEU A 211 -0.06 25.83 4.04
N PRO A 212 0.49 25.38 5.17
CA PRO A 212 1.83 25.80 5.62
C PRO A 212 2.97 25.10 4.87
N PHE A 213 2.66 24.14 4.00
CA PHE A 213 3.66 23.35 3.29
C PHE A 213 3.42 23.36 1.78
N ARG A 214 4.54 23.27 1.03
CA ARG A 214 4.58 23.47 -0.41
C ARG A 214 4.09 22.24 -1.17
N LYS A 215 3.02 22.38 -1.94
CA LYS A 215 2.65 21.44 -3.01
C LYS A 215 2.95 22.03 -4.39
N THR A 216 4.14 21.72 -4.89
CA THR A 216 4.52 21.75 -6.32
C THR A 216 4.05 22.93 -7.19
N GLN A 217 4.25 24.17 -6.73
CA GLN A 217 4.47 25.34 -7.59
C GLN A 217 5.54 26.26 -6.96
N GLN A 218 6.23 27.05 -7.79
CA GLN A 218 7.45 27.81 -7.43
C GLN A 218 7.17 29.15 -6.74
N TYR A 219 5.91 29.61 -6.76
CA TYR A 219 5.46 30.80 -6.05
C TYR A 219 4.22 30.41 -5.23
N GLY A 220 4.40 30.25 -3.92
CA GLY A 220 3.36 29.83 -3.00
C GLY A 220 2.41 30.99 -2.70
N GLY A 221 1.12 30.77 -2.95
CA GLY A 221 0.08 31.73 -2.61
C GLY A 221 -1.19 31.49 -3.39
N ARG A 222 -2.05 30.59 -2.93
CA ARG A 222 -3.48 30.67 -3.26
C ARG A 222 -4.36 30.05 -2.19
N PHE A 223 -5.47 30.74 -1.97
CA PHE A 223 -6.55 30.47 -1.04
C PHE A 223 -7.51 29.46 -1.67
N LEU A 224 -7.99 28.48 -0.90
CA LEU A 224 -9.06 27.59 -1.35
C LEU A 224 -10.35 28.03 -0.68
N GLU A 225 -11.33 28.51 -1.46
CA GLU A 225 -12.67 28.87 -0.99
C GLU A 225 -13.59 27.66 -1.17
N MET A 226 -13.97 27.00 -0.06
CA MET A 226 -14.97 25.94 -0.11
C MET A 226 -16.37 26.51 0.10
N VAL A 227 -17.07 26.86 -0.98
CA VAL A 227 -18.45 27.41 -0.95
C VAL A 227 -19.48 26.30 -0.70
N ARG A 228 -20.49 26.56 0.15
CA ARG A 228 -21.63 25.63 0.36
C ARG A 228 -22.45 25.43 -0.94
N PRO A 229 -22.96 24.22 -1.24
CA PRO A 229 -23.68 23.92 -2.47
C PRO A 229 -24.94 24.77 -2.73
N ASN A 230 -25.54 25.35 -1.68
CA ASN A 230 -26.83 26.04 -1.79
C ASN A 230 -26.76 27.43 -2.46
N HIS A 231 -25.57 27.91 -2.84
CA HIS A 231 -25.39 29.19 -3.55
C HIS A 231 -24.72 29.07 -4.92
N ALA A 232 -24.47 27.84 -5.42
CA ALA A 232 -23.79 27.61 -6.70
C ALA A 232 -24.57 28.14 -7.93
N HIS A 233 -25.86 28.47 -7.79
CA HIS A 233 -26.67 29.04 -8.88
C HIS A 233 -26.41 30.53 -9.14
N ALA A 234 -25.76 31.27 -8.22
CA ALA A 234 -25.55 32.72 -8.39
C ALA A 234 -24.23 33.08 -9.10
N ALA A 235 -23.29 32.14 -9.23
CA ALA A 235 -21.93 32.42 -9.73
C ALA A 235 -21.74 32.21 -11.24
N LEU A 236 -22.80 31.88 -12.00
CA LEU A 236 -22.75 31.65 -13.46
C LEU A 236 -23.45 32.74 -14.30
N GLN A 237 -23.75 33.90 -13.73
CA GLN A 237 -24.31 35.05 -14.47
C GLN A 237 -23.56 36.36 -14.25
N ARG A 238 -22.22 36.33 -14.33
CA ARG A 238 -21.42 37.52 -14.64
C ARG A 238 -20.34 37.17 -15.65
#